data_AF-A0A9E4VCH7-F1
#
_entry.id   AF-A0A9E4VCH7-F1
#
_cell.length_a   1.000
_cell.length_b   1.000
_cell.length_c   1.000
_cell.angle_alpha   90.00
_cell.angle_beta   90.00
_cell.angle_gamma   90.00
#
_symmetry.space_group_name_H-M   'P 1'
#
loop_
_entity.id
_entity.type
_entity.pdbx_description
1 polymer ?
#
loop_
_entity_poly.entity_id
_entity_poly.type
_entity_poly.pdbx_seq_one_letter_code
_entity_poly.pdbx_strand_id
1 'polypeptide(L)'
;MRLAHLTLTDFRNFTSLQTEFPPGPTIIVGANAQGKTSLLEAIYYLVGASSAHASHDSQLIRLEAEPRIARLVAELERADRKETIEIRLILDTLDNGQERLRKEILINGVKKRAMDLHGHFNAVLFLPRDVQVVEGSPGDRRRELDMTISQADPDYAR
;
A
#
# COMPACT_ATOMS: atom_id res chain seq x y z
N MET A 1 -16.17 0.66 6.99
CA MET A 1 -14.77 1.11 7.03
C MET A 1 -14.55 2.06 5.87
N ARG A 2 -13.86 3.18 6.09
CA ARG A 2 -13.60 4.22 5.08
C ARG A 2 -12.17 4.73 5.24
N LEU A 3 -11.46 4.95 4.14
CA LEU A 3 -10.26 5.78 4.13
C LEU A 3 -10.72 7.24 4.17
N ALA A 4 -10.41 7.98 5.22
CA ALA A 4 -10.79 9.38 5.38
C ALA A 4 -9.67 10.32 4.89
N HIS A 5 -8.42 10.03 5.26
CA HIS A 5 -7.27 10.82 4.85
C HIS A 5 -6.12 9.92 4.40
N LEU A 6 -5.37 10.40 3.40
CA LEU A 6 -4.11 9.80 2.98
C LEU A 6 -3.05 10.89 2.83
N THR A 7 -1.91 10.66 3.47
CA THR A 7 -0.68 11.44 3.26
C THR A 7 0.38 10.53 2.66
N LEU A 8 0.99 10.98 1.56
CA LEU A 8 2.14 10.35 0.94
C LEU A 8 3.33 11.31 0.98
N THR A 9 4.52 10.78 1.21
CA THR A 9 5.79 11.50 1.11
C THR A 9 6.77 10.60 0.38
N ASP A 10 7.37 11.13 -0.69
CA ASP A 10 8.36 10.43 -1.52
C ASP A 10 7.92 9.02 -1.96
N PHE A 11 6.63 8.84 -2.25
CA PHE A 11 6.05 7.59 -2.74
C PHE A 11 5.84 7.65 -4.24
N ARG A 12 6.47 6.73 -4.99
CA ARG A 12 6.43 6.67 -6.47
C ARG A 12 6.83 8.01 -7.08
N ASN A 13 5.89 8.70 -7.73
CA ASN A 13 6.10 9.99 -8.38
C ASN A 13 5.62 11.17 -7.51
N PHE A 14 5.16 10.93 -6.28
CA PHE A 14 4.72 11.98 -5.36
C PHE A 14 5.87 12.38 -4.44
N THR A 15 6.30 13.65 -4.51
CA THR A 15 7.15 14.25 -3.46
C THR A 15 6.34 14.41 -2.17
N SER A 16 5.12 14.97 -2.28
CA SER A 16 4.15 15.01 -1.21
C SER A 16 2.73 15.01 -1.79
N LEU A 17 1.82 14.32 -1.12
CA LEU A 17 0.39 14.37 -1.38
C LEU A 17 -0.34 14.33 -0.05
N GLN A 18 -1.33 15.21 0.13
CA GLN A 18 -2.30 15.13 1.22
C GLN A 18 -3.69 15.20 0.59
N THR A 19 -4.54 14.25 0.91
CA THR A 19 -5.88 14.17 0.33
C THR A 19 -6.88 13.63 1.34
N GLU A 20 -8.06 14.25 1.34
CA GLU A 20 -9.25 13.78 2.04
C GLU A 20 -10.17 13.07 1.06
N PHE A 21 -10.74 11.94 1.49
CA PHE A 21 -11.71 11.19 0.71
C PHE A 21 -13.10 11.32 1.34
N PRO A 22 -14.04 12.01 0.68
CA PRO A 22 -15.40 12.13 1.19
C PRO A 22 -16.11 10.77 1.19
N PRO A 23 -17.20 10.62 1.96
CA PRO A 23 -18.04 9.43 1.85
C PRO A 23 -18.59 9.29 0.42
N GLY A 24 -18.62 8.05 -0.08
CA GLY A 24 -19.14 7.75 -1.41
C GLY A 24 -18.06 7.70 -2.50
N PRO A 25 -18.47 7.73 -3.78
CA PRO A 25 -17.56 7.58 -4.90
C PRO A 25 -16.62 8.79 -5.03
N THR A 26 -15.32 8.51 -5.20
CA THR A 26 -14.31 9.51 -5.54
C THR A 26 -13.79 9.25 -6.96
N ILE A 27 -13.75 10.28 -7.80
CA ILE A 27 -13.22 10.18 -9.16
C ILE A 27 -11.86 10.89 -9.21
N ILE A 28 -10.82 10.15 -9.61
CA ILE A 28 -9.47 10.69 -9.82
C ILE A 28 -9.28 10.95 -11.31
N VAL A 29 -9.12 12.22 -11.70
CA VAL A 29 -8.94 12.63 -13.10
C VAL A 29 -7.55 13.24 -13.32
N GLY A 30 -7.06 13.14 -14.55
CA GLY A 30 -5.78 13.72 -14.95
C GLY A 30 -5.18 13.02 -16.15
N ALA A 31 -4.15 13.61 -16.74
CA ALA A 31 -3.41 13.01 -17.86
C ALA A 31 -2.72 11.69 -17.44
N ASN A 32 -2.26 10.94 -18.44
CA ASN A 32 -1.46 9.73 -18.19
C ASN A 32 -0.14 10.06 -17.47
N ALA A 33 0.38 9.09 -16.72
CA ALA A 33 1.60 9.22 -15.92
C ALA A 33 1.57 10.26 -14.78
N GLN A 34 0.42 10.87 -14.47
CA GLN A 34 0.27 11.84 -13.38
C GLN A 34 0.14 11.21 -11.98
N GLY A 35 0.38 9.90 -11.82
CA GLY A 35 0.32 9.23 -10.53
C GLY A 35 -1.05 8.67 -10.12
N LYS A 36 -2.06 8.67 -11.00
CA LYS A 36 -3.39 8.07 -10.70
C LYS A 36 -3.27 6.61 -10.25
N THR A 37 -2.52 5.80 -11.01
CA THR A 37 -2.25 4.40 -10.66
C THR A 37 -1.40 4.28 -9.39
N SER A 38 -0.43 5.19 -9.19
CA SER A 38 0.41 5.23 -7.99
C SER A 38 -0.41 5.57 -6.73
N LEU A 39 -1.43 6.41 -6.85
CA LEU A 39 -2.35 6.70 -5.75
C LEU A 39 -3.21 5.48 -5.39
N LEU A 40 -3.79 4.80 -6.39
CA LEU A 40 -4.53 3.55 -6.17
C LEU A 40 -3.63 2.45 -5.58
N GLU A 41 -2.39 2.35 -6.05
CA GLU A 41 -1.39 1.45 -5.50
C GLU A 41 -1.06 1.79 -4.04
N ALA A 42 -0.88 3.07 -3.69
CA ALA A 42 -0.64 3.50 -2.32
C ALA A 42 -1.80 3.11 -1.38
N ILE A 43 -3.04 3.32 -1.83
CA ILE A 43 -4.24 2.93 -1.08
C ILE A 43 -4.29 1.41 -0.89
N TYR A 44 -4.09 0.63 -1.96
CA TYR A 44 -4.11 -0.82 -1.86
C TYR A 44 -2.94 -1.38 -1.04
N TYR A 45 -1.79 -0.71 -1.04
CA TYR A 45 -0.63 -1.11 -0.27
C TYR A 45 -0.90 -1.11 1.25
N LEU A 46 -1.87 -0.32 1.74
CA LEU A 46 -2.29 -0.32 3.14
C LEU A 46 -2.91 -1.65 3.61
N VAL A 47 -3.39 -2.48 2.68
CA VAL A 47 -4.07 -3.76 2.99
C VAL A 47 -3.13 -4.79 3.60
N GLY A 48 -1.88 -4.84 3.12
CA GLY A 48 -0.92 -5.89 3.51
C GLY A 48 0.53 -5.52 3.27
N ALA A 49 0.82 -4.25 2.98
CA ALA A 49 2.15 -3.76 2.59
C ALA A 49 2.79 -4.59 1.47
N SER A 50 2.00 -4.96 0.46
CA SER A 50 2.46 -5.68 -0.73
C SER A 50 1.94 -4.97 -1.96
N SER A 51 2.83 -4.67 -2.90
CA SER A 51 2.45 -4.00 -4.14
C SER A 51 1.94 -5.02 -5.16
N ALA A 52 0.86 -4.64 -5.85
CA ALA A 52 0.36 -5.38 -6.99
C ALA A 52 1.18 -5.11 -8.28
N HIS A 53 1.98 -4.03 -8.34
CA HIS A 53 2.70 -3.60 -9.54
C HIS A 53 4.23 -3.67 -9.42
N ALA A 54 4.79 -3.36 -8.26
CA ALA A 54 6.23 -3.40 -8.03
C ALA A 54 6.69 -4.82 -7.72
N SER A 55 7.86 -5.20 -8.25
CA SER A 55 8.52 -6.45 -7.86
C SER A 55 9.28 -6.33 -6.54
N HIS A 56 9.72 -5.12 -6.21
CA HIS A 56 10.45 -4.80 -4.98
C HIS A 56 9.91 -3.50 -4.40
N ASP A 57 9.70 -3.47 -3.09
CA ASP A 57 9.16 -2.29 -2.40
C ASP A 57 10.10 -1.07 -2.47
N SER A 58 11.40 -1.25 -2.74
CA SER A 58 12.32 -0.14 -3.01
C SER A 58 11.89 0.71 -4.22
N GLN A 59 11.17 0.12 -5.18
CA GLN A 59 10.61 0.81 -6.35
C GLN A 59 9.41 1.71 -6.01
N LEU A 60 8.90 1.61 -4.79
CA LEU A 60 7.86 2.49 -4.27
C LEU A 60 8.44 3.78 -3.70
N ILE A 61 9.76 3.84 -3.46
CA ILE A 61 10.45 5.05 -3.03
C ILE A 61 10.73 5.92 -4.24
N ARG A 62 10.43 7.23 -4.14
CA ARG A 62 10.71 8.18 -5.20
C ARG A 62 12.20 8.20 -5.50
N LEU A 63 12.54 8.15 -6.79
CA LEU A 63 13.92 7.95 -7.25
C LEU A 63 14.89 9.02 -6.71
N GLU A 64 14.44 10.27 -6.64
CA GLU A 64 15.24 11.41 -6.20
C GLU A 64 15.00 11.78 -4.71
N ALA A 65 14.43 10.85 -3.92
CA ALA A 65 14.23 11.08 -2.50
C ALA A 65 15.58 11.04 -1.76
N GLU A 66 15.90 12.10 -1.03
CA GLU A 66 17.07 12.20 -0.18
C GLU A 66 16.66 12.71 1.22
N PRO A 67 16.72 11.89 2.28
CA PRO A 67 17.08 10.46 2.28
C PRO A 67 16.05 9.59 1.54
N ARG A 68 16.44 8.38 1.11
CA ARG A 68 15.59 7.43 0.36
C ARG A 68 14.54 6.78 1.26
N ILE A 69 13.54 7.56 1.64
CA ILE A 69 12.46 7.17 2.53
C ILE A 69 11.13 7.52 1.89
N ALA A 70 10.24 6.54 1.72
CA ALA A 70 8.84 6.79 1.43
C ALA A 70 8.00 6.61 2.69
N ARG A 71 6.98 7.46 2.86
CA ARG A 71 6.03 7.40 3.97
C ARG A 71 4.60 7.46 3.47
N LEU A 72 3.77 6.57 4.00
CA LEU A 72 2.34 6.55 3.81
C LEU A 72 1.67 6.65 5.18
N VAL A 73 0.71 7.55 5.32
CA VAL A 73 -0.13 7.65 6.52
C VAL A 73 -1.57 7.69 6.09
N ALA A 74 -2.37 6.77 6.62
CA ALA A 74 -3.79 6.67 6.35
C ALA A 74 -4.59 6.80 7.64
N GLU A 75 -5.64 7.60 7.59
CA GLU A 75 -6.66 7.63 8.64
C GLU A 75 -7.89 6.88 8.16
N LEU A 76 -8.26 5.86 8.93
CA LEU A 76 -9.40 4.99 8.67
C LEU A 76 -10.51 5.28 9.66
N GLU A 77 -11.74 5.23 9.18
CA GLU A 77 -12.94 5.30 10.00
C GLU A 77 -13.70 3.98 9.95
N ARG A 78 -13.97 3.39 11.12
CA ARG A 78 -14.80 2.20 11.29
C ARG A 78 -15.87 2.49 12.32
N ALA A 79 -17.13 2.60 11.90
CA ALA A 79 -18.32 2.79 12.74
C ALA A 79 -18.18 3.91 13.81
N ASP A 80 -17.52 3.62 14.92
CA ASP A 80 -17.29 4.47 16.10
C ASP A 80 -15.80 4.74 16.41
N ARG A 81 -14.86 4.21 15.62
CA ARG A 81 -13.41 4.30 15.86
C ARG A 81 -12.65 4.88 14.69
N LYS A 82 -11.67 5.72 15.01
CA LYS A 82 -10.61 6.13 14.10
C LYS A 82 -9.39 5.26 14.33
N GLU A 83 -8.74 4.88 13.25
CA GLU A 83 -7.50 4.12 13.28
C GLU A 83 -6.50 4.75 12.31
N THR A 84 -5.23 4.79 12.71
CA THR A 84 -4.16 5.30 11.86
C THR A 84 -3.24 4.16 11.47
N ILE A 85 -3.01 4.00 10.17
CA ILE A 85 -1.98 3.11 9.62
C ILE A 85 -0.86 3.99 9.08
N GLU A 86 0.37 3.71 9.50
CA GLU A 86 1.57 4.34 8.97
C GLU A 86 2.54 3.29 8.46
N ILE A 87 3.03 3.47 7.23
CA ILE A 87 4.04 2.61 6.62
C ILE A 87 5.22 3.48 6.17
N ARG A 88 6.43 3.08 6.54
CA ARG A 88 7.69 3.70 6.09
C ARG A 88 8.51 2.66 5.36
N LEU A 89 9.00 3.04 4.18
CA LEU A 89 9.96 2.27 3.40
C LEU A 89 11.26 3.05 3.41
N ILE A 90 12.30 2.47 4.01
CA ILE A 90 13.58 3.13 4.25
C ILE A 90 14.63 2.30 3.54
N LEU A 91 15.30 2.90 2.56
CA LEU A 91 16.35 2.22 1.80
C LEU A 91 17.71 2.76 2.26
N ASP A 92 18.37 1.99 3.11
CA ASP A 92 19.70 2.32 3.62
C ASP A 92 20.75 1.85 2.61
N THR A 93 21.78 2.67 2.38
CA THR A 93 23.01 2.21 1.71
C THR A 93 24.02 1.84 2.79
N LEU A 94 24.41 0.57 2.84
CA LEU A 94 25.39 0.04 3.79
C LEU A 94 26.81 0.44 3.38
N ASP A 95 27.77 0.34 4.30
CA ASP A 95 29.17 0.69 4.07
C ASP A 95 29.82 -0.10 2.91
N ASN A 96 29.31 -1.30 2.62
CA ASN A 96 29.75 -2.15 1.51
C ASN A 96 29.09 -1.79 0.16
N GLY A 97 28.32 -0.70 0.10
CA GLY A 97 27.59 -0.24 -1.09
C GLY A 97 26.30 -1.01 -1.38
N GLN A 98 25.92 -2.01 -0.57
CA GLN A 98 24.66 -2.74 -0.75
C GLN A 98 23.49 -1.94 -0.21
N GLU A 99 22.36 -2.01 -0.90
CA GLU A 99 21.10 -1.42 -0.45
C GLU A 99 20.34 -2.39 0.44
N ARG A 100 19.87 -1.92 1.59
CA ARG A 100 19.01 -2.67 2.51
C ARG A 100 17.69 -1.94 2.70
N LEU A 101 16.61 -2.55 2.22
CA LEU A 101 15.28 -2.04 2.49
C LEU A 101 14.81 -2.44 3.90
N ARG A 102 14.38 -1.45 4.67
CA ARG A 102 13.69 -1.63 5.94
C ARG A 102 12.26 -1.12 5.81
N LYS A 103 11.30 -1.97 6.20
CA LYS A 103 9.87 -1.65 6.26
C LYS A 103 9.46 -1.47 7.71
N GLU A 104 8.91 -0.31 8.05
CA GLU A 104 8.31 -0.05 9.36
C GLU A 104 6.81 0.16 9.19
N ILE A 105 6.02 -0.55 9.99
CA ILE A 105 4.56 -0.48 9.96
C ILE A 105 4.09 -0.17 11.36
N LEU A 106 3.22 0.83 11.49
CA LEU A 106 2.63 1.25 12.75
C LEU A 106 1.11 1.29 12.61
N ILE A 107 0.41 0.73 13.60
CA ILE A 107 -1.03 0.86 13.75
C ILE A 107 -1.28 1.62 15.05
N ASN A 108 -1.93 2.78 14.97
CA ASN A 108 -2.13 3.71 16.08
C ASN A 108 -0.82 4.05 16.81
N GLY A 109 0.27 4.22 16.04
CA GLY A 109 1.61 4.52 16.57
C GLY A 109 2.35 3.32 17.18
N VAL A 110 1.77 2.13 17.20
CA VAL A 110 2.42 0.91 17.72
C VAL A 110 3.00 0.10 16.57
N LYS A 111 4.28 -0.28 16.65
CA LYS A 111 4.96 -1.08 15.62
C LYS A 111 4.34 -2.47 15.47
N LYS A 112 4.12 -2.89 14.22
CA LYS A 112 3.48 -4.16 13.83
C LYS A 112 4.24 -4.84 12.69
N ARG A 113 3.98 -6.12 12.47
CA ARG A 113 4.49 -6.86 11.28
C ARG A 113 3.54 -6.64 10.11
N ALA A 114 4.01 -6.93 8.89
CA ALA A 114 3.19 -6.77 7.68
C ALA A 114 1.92 -7.64 7.69
N MET A 115 2.04 -8.88 8.13
CA MET A 115 0.90 -9.80 8.31
C MET A 115 -0.17 -9.25 9.28
N ASP A 116 0.22 -8.40 10.24
CA ASP A 116 -0.71 -7.82 11.20
C ASP A 116 -1.53 -6.66 10.60
N LEU A 117 -1.30 -6.26 9.32
CA LEU A 117 -2.16 -5.29 8.61
C LEU A 117 -3.48 -5.89 8.14
N HIS A 118 -3.48 -7.19 7.87
CA HIS A 118 -4.65 -7.87 7.34
C HIS A 118 -5.84 -7.74 8.30
N GLY A 119 -7.00 -7.33 7.77
CA GLY A 119 -8.22 -7.09 8.54
C GLY A 119 -8.36 -5.68 9.11
N HIS A 120 -7.31 -4.83 9.09
CA HIS A 120 -7.41 -3.42 9.47
C HIS A 120 -8.01 -2.58 8.34
N PHE A 121 -7.45 -2.73 7.12
CA PHE A 121 -7.96 -2.14 5.90
C PHE A 121 -8.22 -3.21 4.83
N ASN A 122 -9.47 -3.30 4.38
CA ASN A 122 -9.90 -4.18 3.30
C ASN A 122 -10.17 -3.36 2.04
N ALA A 123 -9.59 -3.79 0.91
CA ALA A 123 -9.83 -3.18 -0.38
C ALA A 123 -9.78 -4.23 -1.49
N VAL A 124 -10.55 -3.99 -2.53
CA VAL A 124 -10.50 -4.75 -3.78
C VAL A 124 -9.97 -3.82 -4.86
N LEU A 125 -8.88 -4.21 -5.51
CA LEU A 125 -8.25 -3.45 -6.57
C LEU A 125 -8.54 -4.14 -7.90
N PHE A 126 -9.39 -3.51 -8.72
CA PHE A 126 -9.69 -3.99 -10.06
C PHE A 126 -8.71 -3.40 -11.07
N LEU A 127 -8.05 -4.26 -11.82
CA LEU A 127 -7.01 -3.89 -12.77
C LEU A 127 -7.24 -4.57 -14.12
N PRO A 128 -6.81 -3.95 -15.23
CA PRO A 128 -6.89 -4.60 -16.54
C PRO A 128 -6.18 -5.96 -16.61
N ARG A 129 -5.18 -6.21 -15.75
CA ARG A 129 -4.43 -7.47 -15.72
C ARG A 129 -5.14 -8.60 -15.00
N ASP A 130 -6.27 -8.36 -14.34
CA ASP A 130 -6.95 -9.38 -13.54
C ASP A 130 -7.54 -10.51 -14.40
N VAL A 131 -7.59 -10.33 -15.72
CA VAL A 131 -7.87 -11.42 -16.68
C VAL A 131 -6.91 -12.62 -16.50
N GLN A 132 -5.71 -12.39 -15.98
CA GLN A 132 -4.72 -13.44 -15.67
C GLN A 132 -5.20 -14.42 -14.60
N VAL A 133 -6.19 -14.07 -13.77
CA VAL A 133 -6.80 -15.05 -12.86
C VAL A 133 -7.48 -16.17 -13.65
N VAL A 134 -8.10 -15.82 -14.78
CA VAL A 134 -8.82 -16.77 -15.64
C VAL A 134 -7.85 -17.49 -16.59
N GLU A 135 -7.02 -16.73 -17.31
CA GLU A 135 -6.19 -17.27 -18.40
C GLU A 135 -4.77 -17.66 -17.97
N GLY A 136 -4.34 -17.20 -16.80
CA GLY A 136 -2.98 -17.34 -16.33
C GLY A 136 -2.69 -18.64 -15.59
N SER A 137 -1.55 -18.64 -14.92
CA SER A 137 -1.02 -19.83 -14.25
C SER A 137 -1.80 -20.16 -12.96
N PRO A 138 -1.66 -21.38 -12.43
CA PRO A 138 -2.14 -21.68 -11.09
C PRO A 138 -1.53 -20.79 -10.00
N GLY A 139 -0.35 -20.21 -10.24
CA GLY A 139 0.30 -19.28 -9.32
C GLY A 139 -0.47 -17.97 -9.18
N ASP A 140 -0.98 -17.43 -10.29
CA ASP A 140 -1.75 -16.18 -10.31
C ASP A 140 -3.06 -16.34 -9.52
N ARG A 141 -3.77 -17.45 -9.75
CA ARG A 141 -4.98 -17.80 -8.99
C ARG A 141 -4.72 -17.97 -7.49
N ARG A 142 -3.64 -18.68 -7.12
CA ARG A 142 -3.27 -18.85 -5.71
C ARG A 142 -2.96 -17.51 -5.06
N ARG A 143 -2.18 -16.66 -5.72
CA ARG A 143 -1.85 -15.33 -5.20
C ARG A 143 -3.11 -14.51 -4.90
N GLU A 144 -4.05 -14.45 -5.84
CA GLU A 144 -5.30 -13.70 -5.62
C GLU A 144 -6.17 -14.33 -4.52
N LEU A 145 -6.26 -15.66 -4.48
CA LEU A 145 -7.01 -16.38 -3.45
C LEU A 145 -6.40 -16.15 -2.06
N ASP A 146 -5.09 -16.31 -1.92
CA ASP A 146 -4.36 -16.13 -0.66
C ASP A 146 -4.51 -14.70 -0.13
N MET A 147 -4.40 -13.69 -1.01
CA MET A 147 -4.61 -12.29 -0.65
C MET A 147 -6.06 -12.00 -0.23
N THR A 148 -7.03 -12.60 -0.92
CA THR A 148 -8.46 -12.44 -0.61
C THR A 148 -8.80 -13.07 0.74
N ILE A 149 -8.34 -14.30 0.99
CA ILE A 149 -8.57 -15.00 2.25
C ILE A 149 -7.89 -14.26 3.40
N SER A 150 -6.63 -13.84 3.24
CA SER A 150 -5.89 -13.10 4.27
C SER A 150 -6.62 -11.84 4.73
N GLN A 151 -7.29 -11.12 3.82
CA GLN A 151 -8.09 -9.95 4.17
C GLN A 151 -9.35 -10.29 4.97
N ALA A 152 -9.98 -11.43 4.70
CA ALA A 152 -11.23 -11.86 5.33
C ALA A 152 -10.99 -12.60 6.65
N ASP A 153 -9.92 -13.40 6.70
CA ASP A 153 -9.48 -14.20 7.83
C ASP A 153 -7.99 -13.91 8.11
N PRO A 154 -7.69 -12.95 9.03
CA PRO A 154 -6.32 -12.61 9.37
C PRO A 154 -5.51 -13.75 9.98
N ASP A 155 -6.15 -14.80 10.51
CA ASP A 155 -5.43 -15.97 11.04
C ASP A 155 -4.88 -16.87 9.92
N TYR A 156 -5.47 -16.85 8.72
CA TYR A 156 -4.90 -17.51 7.54
C TYR A 156 -3.54 -16.93 7.14
N ALA A 157 -3.34 -15.63 7.37
CA ALA A 157 -2.10 -14.94 7.06
C ALA A 157 -1.01 -15.13 8.13
N ARG A 158 -1.30 -15.85 9.23
CA ARG A 158 -0.41 -15.98 10.38
C ARG A 158 0.59 -17.12 10.31
#